data_AF-A0A8T2J5N6-F1
#
_entry.id   AF-A0A8T2J5N6-F1
#
_cell.length_a   1.000
_cell.length_b   1.000
_cell.length_c   1.000
_cell.angle_alpha   90.00
_cell.angle_beta   90.00
_cell.angle_gamma   90.00
#
_symmetry.space_group_name_H-M   'P 1'
#
loop_
_entity.id
_entity.type
_entity.pdbx_description
1 polymer ?
#
loop_
_entity_poly.entity_id
_entity_poly.type
_entity_poly.pdbx_seq_one_letter_code
_entity_poly.pdbx_strand_id
1 'polypeptide(L)'
;MMFCRGLSKEGVHLYTTRTKRHRGTYTGSDCQDHYQLLGVGRKATTEEIKNAFFTKSKKLHPDSDPTNPLLHSQFVRLSEAYKVLSRETSRREYDLLLDALQREHWTPGVQSFYHSQYRPPPSAASEDNARYWAQFSAKRGDTSKYRKGRNSRLVLYCFLIMTGSLMMHYAGFRTLRDIHNEFMEEQNQRILKIYNEAKERARLNGFRKQQEILRQKHAEFTEKYRGKTRSDKIKK
;
A
#
# COMPACT_ATOMS: atom_id res chain seq x y z
N MET A 1 59.61 -40.46 -31.14
CA MET A 1 59.20 -40.44 -29.72
C MET A 1 57.67 -40.33 -29.72
N MET A 2 56.84 -41.38 -29.59
CA MET A 2 56.68 -42.31 -28.45
C MET A 2 56.66 -41.52 -27.13
N PHE A 3 55.69 -41.61 -26.20
CA PHE A 3 54.56 -42.51 -25.98
C PHE A 3 53.84 -42.02 -24.71
N CYS A 4 52.53 -42.28 -24.58
CA CYS A 4 51.81 -42.53 -23.30
C CYS A 4 51.67 -41.37 -22.28
N ARG A 5 50.68 -41.27 -21.40
CA ARG A 5 49.63 -42.13 -20.79
C ARG A 5 48.64 -41.11 -20.16
N GLY A 6 47.34 -41.35 -20.05
CA GLY A 6 46.79 -42.20 -19.01
C GLY A 6 45.48 -41.59 -18.46
N LEU A 7 44.57 -42.51 -18.13
CA LEU A 7 43.23 -42.32 -17.59
C LEU A 7 43.21 -41.78 -16.15
N SER A 8 42.20 -40.97 -15.80
CA SER A 8 41.39 -41.07 -14.55
C SER A 8 40.23 -40.06 -14.67
N LYS A 9 38.95 -40.41 -14.83
CA LYS A 9 38.01 -41.09 -13.93
C LYS A 9 37.79 -40.37 -12.57
N GLU A 10 36.51 -39.97 -12.41
CA GLU A 10 35.68 -39.85 -11.20
C GLU A 10 35.59 -38.50 -10.43
N GLY A 11 34.34 -38.02 -10.31
CA GLY A 11 33.78 -37.15 -9.25
C GLY A 11 34.22 -35.68 -9.25
N VAL A 12 33.36 -34.66 -9.14
CA VAL A 12 32.22 -34.55 -8.24
C VAL A 12 31.19 -33.56 -8.82
N HIS A 13 29.94 -33.97 -8.70
CA HIS A 13 28.73 -33.26 -9.07
C HIS A 13 28.54 -32.00 -8.22
N LEU A 14 28.52 -30.81 -8.83
CA LEU A 14 27.90 -29.63 -8.23
C LEU A 14 26.80 -29.11 -9.16
N TYR A 15 25.58 -29.24 -8.65
CA TYR A 15 24.35 -28.72 -9.19
C TYR A 15 24.52 -27.22 -9.46
N THR A 16 24.43 -26.83 -10.72
CA THR A 16 24.15 -25.44 -11.07
C THR A 16 22.99 -25.46 -12.04
N THR A 17 21.87 -24.92 -11.58
CA THR A 17 20.69 -24.68 -12.39
C THR A 17 21.08 -23.72 -13.51
N ARG A 18 21.31 -24.30 -14.69
CA ARG A 18 21.64 -23.62 -15.93
C ARG A 18 20.52 -22.62 -16.24
N THR A 19 20.74 -21.36 -15.90
CA THR A 19 19.94 -20.24 -16.36
C THR A 19 19.98 -20.24 -17.89
N LYS A 20 18.87 -20.68 -18.48
CA LYS A 20 18.72 -20.77 -19.93
C LYS A 20 18.54 -19.35 -20.45
N ARG A 21 19.67 -18.68 -20.73
CA ARG A 21 19.72 -17.47 -21.54
C ARG A 21 18.99 -17.73 -22.85
N HIS A 22 17.77 -17.22 -22.98
CA HIS A 22 17.10 -17.11 -24.26
C HIS A 22 17.88 -16.08 -25.09
N ARG A 23 18.61 -16.56 -26.10
CA ARG A 23 19.08 -15.73 -27.20
C ARG A 23 17.85 -15.15 -27.88
N GLY A 24 17.73 -13.82 -27.85
CA GLY A 24 16.73 -13.11 -28.62
C GLY A 24 17.01 -13.27 -30.11
N THR A 25 16.14 -13.99 -30.80
CA THR A 25 15.99 -13.86 -32.24
C THR A 25 15.06 -12.68 -32.50
N TYR A 26 15.64 -11.53 -32.81
CA TYR A 26 14.92 -10.45 -33.47
C TYR A 26 14.77 -10.85 -34.94
N THR A 27 13.65 -11.49 -35.29
CA THR A 27 13.19 -11.59 -36.67
C THR A 27 12.01 -10.63 -36.81
N GLY A 28 12.22 -9.59 -37.60
CA GLY A 28 11.24 -8.57 -37.90
C GLY A 28 10.00 -9.18 -38.54
N SER A 29 8.86 -8.96 -37.91
CA SER A 29 7.54 -8.91 -38.53
C SER A 29 6.68 -8.13 -37.55
N ASP A 30 6.16 -7.00 -38.01
CA ASP A 30 5.35 -6.03 -37.26
C ASP A 30 3.94 -6.57 -36.95
N CYS A 31 3.82 -7.90 -36.79
CA CYS A 31 2.73 -8.61 -36.16
C CYS A 31 3.09 -8.69 -34.68
N GLN A 32 2.76 -7.65 -33.92
CA GLN A 32 3.07 -7.58 -32.50
C GLN A 32 2.22 -8.61 -31.74
N ASP A 33 2.81 -9.80 -31.52
CA ASP A 33 2.20 -10.83 -30.69
C ASP A 33 1.85 -10.23 -29.31
N HIS A 34 0.59 -10.39 -28.89
CA HIS A 34 0.10 -9.87 -27.62
C HIS A 34 0.89 -10.43 -26.43
N TYR A 35 1.40 -11.67 -26.56
CA TYR A 35 2.26 -12.29 -25.55
C TYR A 35 3.62 -11.56 -25.45
N GLN A 36 4.21 -11.19 -26.59
CA GLN A 36 5.47 -10.45 -26.63
C GLN A 36 5.31 -9.01 -26.11
N LEU A 37 4.19 -8.35 -26.41
CA LEU A 37 3.84 -7.02 -25.88
C LEU A 37 3.74 -7.02 -24.35
N LEU A 38 3.16 -8.06 -23.76
CA LEU A 38 3.11 -8.24 -22.30
C LEU A 38 4.41 -8.81 -21.73
N GLY A 39 5.28 -9.40 -22.56
CA GLY A 39 6.55 -10.00 -22.14
C GLY A 39 6.35 -11.31 -21.40
N VAL A 40 5.27 -12.03 -21.70
CA VAL A 40 4.88 -13.30 -21.08
C VAL A 40 4.85 -14.39 -22.14
N GLY A 41 5.05 -15.65 -21.73
CA GLY A 41 4.95 -16.78 -22.65
C GLY A 41 3.50 -17.15 -22.97
N ARG A 42 3.27 -17.88 -24.08
CA ARG A 42 1.94 -18.42 -24.44
C ARG A 42 1.33 -19.31 -23.37
N LYS A 43 2.16 -19.94 -22.53
CA LYS A 43 1.75 -20.79 -21.39
C LYS A 43 1.54 -20.02 -20.08
N ALA A 44 1.61 -18.69 -20.09
CA ALA A 44 1.48 -17.89 -18.88
C ALA A 44 0.08 -18.01 -18.27
N THR A 45 0.01 -17.99 -16.94
CA THR A 45 -1.28 -17.98 -16.24
C THR A 45 -1.95 -16.61 -16.33
N THR A 46 -3.26 -16.54 -16.10
CA THR A 46 -4.00 -15.27 -16.07
C THR A 46 -3.45 -14.32 -15.01
N GLU A 47 -2.95 -14.85 -13.88
CA GLU A 47 -2.28 -14.10 -12.83
C GLU A 47 -0.96 -13.48 -13.30
N GLU A 48 -0.14 -14.25 -14.02
CA GLU A 48 1.11 -13.77 -14.62
C GLU A 48 0.86 -12.68 -15.66
N ILE A 49 -0.16 -12.85 -16.51
CA ILE A 49 -0.58 -11.85 -17.51
C ILE A 49 -1.01 -10.55 -16.83
N LYS A 50 -1.81 -10.65 -15.76
CA LYS A 50 -2.26 -9.50 -14.95
C LYS A 50 -1.09 -8.79 -14.27
N ASN A 51 -0.16 -9.54 -13.69
CA ASN A 51 1.01 -8.97 -13.01
C ASN A 51 1.97 -8.30 -14.00
N ALA A 52 2.17 -8.90 -15.18
CA ALA A 52 2.97 -8.31 -16.25
C ALA A 52 2.35 -7.01 -16.77
N PHE A 53 1.02 -6.99 -16.95
CA PHE A 53 0.28 -5.78 -17.32
C PHE A 53 0.49 -4.67 -16.29
N PHE A 54 0.26 -4.91 -14.99
CA PHE A 54 0.46 -3.88 -13.96
C PHE A 54 1.89 -3.34 -13.91
N THR A 55 2.87 -4.23 -14.06
CA THR A 55 4.29 -3.85 -14.01
C THR A 55 4.66 -2.98 -15.21
N LYS A 56 4.17 -3.29 -16.41
CA LYS A 56 4.42 -2.48 -17.62
C LYS A 56 3.59 -1.20 -17.65
N SER A 57 2.35 -1.23 -17.19
CA SER A 57 1.46 -0.07 -17.13
C SER A 57 2.01 1.04 -16.23
N LYS A 58 2.63 0.69 -15.09
CA LYS A 58 3.31 1.68 -14.24
C LYS A 58 4.49 2.37 -14.93
N LYS A 59 5.22 1.63 -15.77
CA LYS A 59 6.38 2.16 -16.52
C LYS A 59 5.96 3.01 -17.71
N LEU A 60 4.84 2.66 -18.35
CA LEU A 60 4.33 3.30 -19.56
C LEU A 60 3.21 4.31 -19.30
N HIS A 61 2.94 4.65 -18.04
CA HIS A 61 1.90 5.60 -17.69
C HIS A 61 2.28 7.01 -18.20
N PRO A 62 1.37 7.72 -18.88
CA PRO A 62 1.68 9.05 -19.45
C PRO A 62 1.97 10.12 -18.40
N ASP A 63 1.65 9.86 -17.12
CA ASP A 63 1.98 10.74 -15.98
C ASP A 63 3.45 10.61 -15.52
N SER A 64 4.14 9.52 -15.89
CA SER A 64 5.56 9.33 -15.54
C SER A 64 6.46 10.28 -16.32
N ASP A 65 6.22 10.46 -17.63
CA ASP A 65 6.93 11.44 -18.47
C ASP A 65 5.93 12.17 -19.40
N PRO A 66 5.37 13.32 -18.98
CA PRO A 66 4.33 14.03 -19.73
C PRO A 66 4.80 14.62 -21.08
N THR A 67 6.10 14.60 -21.35
CA THR A 67 6.70 15.14 -22.58
C THR A 67 6.81 14.10 -23.70
N ASN A 68 6.57 12.82 -23.41
CA ASN A 68 6.89 11.73 -24.32
C ASN A 68 5.63 11.08 -24.94
N PRO A 69 5.21 11.46 -26.16
CA PRO A 69 3.96 10.98 -26.78
C PRO A 69 4.00 9.47 -27.11
N LEU A 70 5.19 8.87 -27.15
CA LEU A 70 5.38 7.45 -27.41
C LEU A 70 4.84 6.57 -26.28
N LEU A 71 4.90 7.03 -25.02
CA LEU A 71 4.41 6.28 -23.85
C LEU A 71 2.92 5.97 -23.98
N HIS A 72 2.15 6.97 -24.43
CA HIS A 72 0.73 6.81 -24.69
C HIS A 72 0.45 5.74 -25.75
N SER A 73 1.16 5.79 -26.88
CA SER A 73 1.01 4.80 -27.96
C SER A 73 1.35 3.36 -27.52
N GLN A 74 2.31 3.22 -26.59
CA GLN A 74 2.73 1.93 -26.07
C GLN A 74 1.75 1.42 -25.00
N PHE A 75 1.20 2.31 -24.18
CA PHE A 75 0.18 1.99 -23.19
C PHE A 75 -1.13 1.49 -23.83
N VAL A 76 -1.55 2.12 -24.94
CA VAL A 76 -2.73 1.67 -25.70
C VAL A 76 -2.53 0.24 -26.21
N ARG A 77 -1.38 -0.05 -26.84
CA ARG A 77 -1.03 -1.39 -27.33
C ARG A 77 -0.95 -2.43 -26.21
N LEU A 78 -0.39 -2.04 -25.05
CA LEU A 78 -0.35 -2.90 -23.86
C LEU A 78 -1.75 -3.23 -23.33
N SER A 79 -2.66 -2.25 -23.33
CA SER A 79 -4.04 -2.41 -22.87
C SER A 79 -4.85 -3.31 -23.80
N GLU A 80 -4.65 -3.20 -25.10
CA GLU A 80 -5.25 -4.07 -26.10
C GLU A 80 -4.80 -5.53 -25.92
N ALA A 81 -3.49 -5.75 -25.78
CA ALA A 81 -2.95 -7.08 -25.51
C ALA A 81 -3.55 -7.70 -24.25
N TYR A 82 -3.68 -6.93 -23.16
CA TYR A 82 -4.31 -7.41 -21.94
C TYR A 82 -5.81 -7.72 -22.14
N LYS A 83 -6.54 -6.91 -22.91
CA LYS A 83 -7.97 -7.16 -23.19
C LYS A 83 -8.20 -8.51 -23.87
N VAL A 84 -7.35 -8.87 -24.83
CA VAL A 84 -7.43 -10.15 -25.54
C VAL A 84 -6.99 -11.31 -24.64
N LEU A 85 -5.88 -11.17 -23.91
CA LEU A 85 -5.31 -12.26 -23.11
C LEU A 85 -5.93 -12.45 -21.72
N SER A 86 -6.68 -11.46 -21.19
CA SER A 86 -7.27 -11.51 -19.85
C SER A 86 -8.50 -12.41 -19.75
N ARG A 87 -9.23 -12.60 -20.86
CA ARG A 87 -10.43 -13.44 -20.92
C ARG A 87 -10.11 -14.75 -21.61
N GLU A 88 -10.46 -15.86 -20.96
CA GLU A 88 -10.18 -17.21 -21.46
C GLU A 88 -10.74 -17.45 -22.86
N THR A 89 -11.96 -16.97 -23.14
CA THR A 89 -12.61 -17.11 -24.45
C THR A 89 -11.85 -16.38 -25.55
N SER A 90 -11.54 -15.10 -25.33
CA SER A 90 -10.79 -14.26 -26.27
C SER A 90 -9.35 -14.74 -26.47
N ARG A 91 -8.72 -15.23 -25.40
CA ARG A 91 -7.39 -15.83 -25.46
C ARG A 91 -7.40 -17.11 -26.31
N ARG A 92 -8.40 -17.97 -26.12
CA ARG A 92 -8.53 -19.22 -26.89
C ARG A 92 -8.76 -18.94 -28.37
N GLU A 93 -9.61 -17.98 -28.72
CA GLU A 93 -9.80 -17.54 -30.11
C GLU A 93 -8.49 -17.02 -30.73
N TYR A 94 -7.74 -16.22 -29.96
CA TYR A 94 -6.44 -15.71 -30.37
C TYR A 94 -5.38 -16.82 -30.54
N ASP A 95 -5.34 -17.79 -29.65
CA ASP A 95 -4.43 -18.93 -29.73
C ASP A 95 -4.77 -19.87 -30.89
N LEU A 96 -6.06 -20.11 -31.15
CA LEU A 96 -6.52 -20.88 -32.32
C LEU A 96 -6.17 -20.16 -33.62
N LEU A 97 -6.29 -18.84 -33.65
CA LEU A 97 -5.87 -18.01 -34.76
C LEU A 97 -4.35 -18.12 -34.99
N LEU A 98 -3.55 -17.94 -33.94
CA LEU A 98 -2.09 -18.08 -34.01
C LEU A 98 -1.68 -19.46 -34.53
N ASP A 99 -2.33 -20.52 -34.05
CA ASP A 99 -2.02 -21.88 -34.48
C ASP A 99 -2.47 -22.15 -35.92
N ALA A 100 -3.58 -21.56 -36.38
CA ALA A 100 -4.01 -21.64 -37.77
C ALA A 100 -3.05 -20.90 -38.71
N LEU A 101 -2.58 -19.71 -38.31
CA LEU A 101 -1.55 -18.95 -39.02
C LEU A 101 -0.21 -19.70 -39.09
N GLN A 102 0.08 -20.52 -38.09
CA GLN A 102 1.32 -21.30 -38.04
C GLN A 102 1.25 -22.63 -38.81
N ARG A 103 0.04 -23.21 -38.97
CA ARG A 103 -0.19 -24.47 -39.70
C ARG A 103 -0.28 -24.28 -41.21
N GLU A 104 -0.83 -23.17 -41.67
CA GLU A 104 -0.97 -22.88 -43.09
C GLU A 104 0.31 -22.21 -43.63
N HIS A 105 1.07 -22.95 -44.44
CA HIS A 105 2.18 -22.39 -45.20
C HIS A 105 1.63 -21.29 -46.13
N TRP A 106 1.85 -20.03 -45.74
CA TRP A 106 1.60 -18.76 -46.43
C TRP A 106 0.71 -18.83 -47.69
N THR A 107 -0.62 -18.73 -47.52
CA THR A 107 -1.54 -18.38 -48.62
C THR A 107 -1.85 -16.87 -48.58
N PRO A 108 -1.55 -16.10 -49.65
CA PRO A 108 -1.69 -14.63 -49.65
C PRO A 108 -3.11 -14.10 -49.42
N GLY A 109 -4.15 -14.92 -49.58
CA GLY A 109 -5.56 -14.51 -49.47
C GLY A 109 -6.08 -14.41 -48.04
N VAL A 110 -5.64 -15.29 -47.14
CA VAL A 110 -6.15 -15.34 -45.75
C VAL A 110 -5.53 -14.22 -44.90
N GLN A 111 -4.29 -13.83 -45.23
CA GLN A 111 -3.61 -12.68 -44.61
C GLN A 111 -4.41 -11.37 -44.79
N SER A 112 -5.07 -11.19 -45.94
CA SER A 112 -5.87 -10.00 -46.23
C SER A 112 -7.17 -9.92 -45.41
N PHE A 113 -7.74 -11.06 -45.01
CA PHE A 113 -8.97 -11.11 -44.21
C PHE A 113 -8.68 -10.84 -42.73
N TYR A 114 -7.57 -11.37 -42.20
CA TYR A 114 -7.14 -11.09 -40.83
C TYR A 114 -6.50 -9.72 -40.65
N HIS A 115 -5.74 -9.23 -41.64
CA HIS A 115 -5.25 -7.86 -41.61
C HIS A 115 -6.38 -6.83 -41.80
N SER A 116 -7.58 -7.22 -42.25
CA SER A 116 -8.76 -6.34 -42.31
C SER A 116 -9.49 -6.24 -40.96
N GLN A 117 -9.54 -7.33 -40.17
CA GLN A 117 -10.17 -7.33 -38.84
C GLN A 117 -9.23 -6.92 -37.70
N TYR A 118 -7.93 -7.16 -37.84
CA TYR A 118 -6.86 -6.74 -36.92
C TYR A 118 -5.82 -5.90 -37.67
N ARG A 119 -6.25 -4.86 -38.39
CA ARG A 119 -5.37 -3.77 -38.80
C ARG A 119 -5.20 -2.84 -37.59
N PRO A 120 -4.08 -2.82 -36.86
CA PRO A 120 -3.69 -1.58 -36.22
C PRO A 120 -3.50 -0.59 -37.36
N PRO A 121 -4.25 0.52 -37.40
CA PRO A 121 -4.24 1.40 -38.57
C PRO A 121 -2.81 1.90 -38.80
N PRO A 122 -2.23 1.71 -40.01
CA PRO A 122 -0.92 2.23 -40.31
C PRO A 122 -1.04 3.74 -40.24
N SER A 123 -0.25 4.36 -39.38
CA SER A 123 -0.16 5.82 -39.16
C SER A 123 -1.37 6.57 -38.56
N ALA A 124 -2.56 5.97 -38.39
CA ALA A 124 -3.66 6.63 -37.65
C ALA A 124 -3.50 6.58 -36.11
N ALA A 125 -2.44 5.91 -35.62
CA ALA A 125 -2.05 5.93 -34.20
C ALA A 125 -1.59 7.30 -33.70
N SER A 126 -1.42 8.29 -34.59
CA SER A 126 -1.20 9.69 -34.22
C SER A 126 -2.49 10.52 -34.34
N GLU A 127 -3.30 10.31 -35.37
CA GLU A 127 -4.43 11.19 -35.71
C GLU A 127 -5.76 10.79 -35.05
N ASP A 128 -6.15 9.52 -35.06
CA ASP A 128 -7.40 9.06 -34.43
C ASP A 128 -7.29 9.05 -32.91
N ASN A 129 -6.10 8.73 -32.40
CA ASN A 129 -5.78 8.87 -30.99
C ASN A 129 -5.74 10.37 -30.62
N ALA A 130 -5.16 11.23 -31.46
CA ALA A 130 -5.28 12.68 -31.27
C ALA A 130 -6.73 13.18 -31.40
N ARG A 131 -7.60 12.57 -32.21
CA ARG A 131 -9.02 12.92 -32.36
C ARG A 131 -9.84 12.47 -31.16
N TYR A 132 -9.58 11.26 -30.67
CA TYR A 132 -10.13 10.69 -29.45
C TYR A 132 -9.75 11.55 -28.24
N TRP A 133 -8.47 11.91 -28.10
CA TRP A 133 -8.05 12.84 -27.05
C TRP A 133 -8.44 14.28 -27.36
N ALA A 134 -8.57 14.73 -28.61
CA ALA A 134 -9.07 16.05 -28.97
C ALA A 134 -10.54 16.22 -28.60
N GLN A 135 -11.36 15.17 -28.63
CA GLN A 135 -12.71 15.24 -28.05
C GLN A 135 -12.67 15.62 -26.56
N PHE A 136 -11.64 15.17 -25.83
CA PHE A 136 -11.41 15.51 -24.41
C PHE A 136 -10.51 16.74 -24.20
N SER A 137 -9.75 17.19 -25.21
CA SER A 137 -8.73 18.25 -25.13
C SER A 137 -9.18 19.56 -25.80
N ALA A 138 -9.99 19.50 -26.86
CA ALA A 138 -10.40 20.62 -27.70
C ALA A 138 -11.44 21.56 -27.04
N LYS A 139 -11.82 21.29 -25.79
CA LYS A 139 -12.62 22.22 -24.96
C LYS A 139 -11.93 22.66 -23.68
N ARG A 140 -10.59 22.75 -23.71
CA ARG A 140 -9.83 23.70 -22.87
C ARG A 140 -9.47 24.98 -23.63
N GLY A 141 -10.24 25.32 -24.67
CA GLY A 141 -10.32 26.68 -25.17
C GLY A 141 -11.07 27.56 -24.17
N ASP A 142 -10.43 28.67 -23.80
CA ASP A 142 -10.86 29.71 -22.87
C ASP A 142 -12.39 29.99 -22.87
N THR A 143 -13.11 29.32 -21.96
CA THR A 143 -14.46 29.75 -21.54
C THR A 143 -14.40 30.51 -20.20
N SER A 144 -13.22 31.03 -19.84
CA SER A 144 -12.93 31.62 -18.52
C SER A 144 -13.62 32.96 -18.30
N LYS A 145 -14.07 33.66 -19.35
CA LYS A 145 -14.51 35.06 -19.22
C LYS A 145 -16.03 35.30 -19.26
N TYR A 146 -16.84 34.54 -20.01
CA TYR A 146 -18.27 34.88 -20.23
C TYR A 146 -19.33 33.90 -19.67
N ARG A 147 -18.95 32.83 -18.95
CA ARG A 147 -19.84 32.00 -18.11
C ARG A 147 -19.55 32.18 -16.61
N LYS A 148 -19.02 33.35 -16.23
CA LYS A 148 -18.42 33.62 -14.91
C LYS A 148 -19.41 34.20 -13.89
N GLY A 149 -20.41 34.99 -14.32
CA GLY A 149 -21.25 35.79 -13.40
C GLY A 149 -22.33 35.05 -12.61
N ARG A 150 -23.19 34.25 -13.27
CA ARG A 150 -24.27 33.50 -12.58
C ARG A 150 -23.76 32.25 -11.86
N ASN A 151 -22.78 31.58 -12.45
CA ASN A 151 -22.23 30.34 -11.92
C ASN A 151 -21.23 30.59 -10.77
N SER A 152 -20.60 31.77 -10.68
CA SER A 152 -19.74 32.11 -9.54
C SER A 152 -20.52 32.26 -8.24
N ARG A 153 -21.79 32.68 -8.29
CA ARG A 153 -22.65 32.73 -7.09
C ARG A 153 -22.98 31.33 -6.58
N LEU A 154 -23.30 30.41 -7.49
CA LEU A 154 -23.54 29.00 -7.15
C LEU A 154 -22.29 28.33 -6.60
N VAL A 155 -21.12 28.61 -7.19
CA VAL A 155 -19.83 28.12 -6.70
C VAL A 155 -19.51 28.71 -5.33
N LEU A 156 -19.79 30.00 -5.10
CA LEU A 156 -19.64 30.62 -3.78
C LEU A 156 -20.56 29.97 -2.75
N TYR A 157 -21.83 29.73 -3.07
CA TYR A 157 -22.74 29.01 -2.16
C TYR A 157 -22.24 27.59 -1.88
N CYS A 158 -21.71 26.88 -2.88
CA CYS A 158 -21.10 25.56 -2.70
C CYS A 158 -19.91 25.60 -1.74
N PHE A 159 -19.03 26.60 -1.87
CA PHE A 159 -17.94 26.78 -0.92
C PHE A 159 -18.46 27.12 0.48
N LEU A 160 -19.44 28.01 0.61
CA LEU A 160 -20.02 28.39 1.90
C LEU A 160 -20.69 27.21 2.63
N ILE A 161 -21.43 26.35 1.91
CA ILE A 161 -22.03 25.15 2.52
C ILE A 161 -20.96 24.12 2.91
N MET A 162 -19.90 23.96 2.11
CA MET A 162 -18.80 23.04 2.42
C MET A 162 -18.00 23.52 3.64
N THR A 163 -17.65 24.81 3.69
CA THR A 163 -16.97 25.40 4.85
C THR A 163 -17.87 25.43 6.08
N GLY A 164 -19.16 25.72 5.90
CA GLY A 164 -20.14 25.72 6.98
C GLY A 164 -20.34 24.34 7.59
N SER A 165 -20.50 23.31 6.75
CA SER A 165 -20.58 21.91 7.21
C SER A 165 -19.30 21.51 7.94
N LEU A 166 -18.12 21.82 7.40
CA LEU A 166 -16.84 21.51 8.05
C LEU A 166 -16.68 22.26 9.39
N MET A 167 -17.10 23.52 9.47
CA MET A 167 -17.09 24.30 10.71
C MET A 167 -18.05 23.74 11.75
N MET A 168 -19.25 23.31 11.33
CA MET A 168 -20.22 22.66 12.20
C MET A 168 -19.69 21.32 12.74
N HIS A 169 -19.07 20.50 11.88
CA HIS A 169 -18.38 19.27 12.30
C HIS A 169 -17.21 19.57 13.25
N TYR A 170 -16.43 20.62 12.99
CA TYR A 170 -15.32 21.04 13.84
C TYR A 170 -15.81 21.48 15.21
N ALA A 171 -16.87 22.30 15.27
CA ALA A 171 -17.50 22.72 16.52
C ALA A 171 -18.04 21.52 17.31
N GLY A 172 -18.80 20.63 16.67
CA GLY A 172 -19.31 19.42 17.31
C GLY A 172 -18.18 18.54 17.86
N PHE A 173 -17.12 18.32 17.08
CA PHE A 173 -15.97 17.54 17.52
C PHE A 173 -15.18 18.24 18.63
N ARG A 174 -15.10 19.57 18.61
CA ARG A 174 -14.45 20.34 19.67
C ARG A 174 -15.24 20.25 20.98
N THR A 175 -16.55 20.48 20.96
CA THR A 175 -17.41 20.32 22.14
C THR A 175 -17.34 18.90 22.70
N LEU A 176 -17.40 17.87 21.84
CA LEU A 176 -17.26 16.48 22.27
C LEU A 176 -15.89 16.21 22.93
N ARG A 177 -14.82 16.76 22.37
CA ARG A 177 -13.47 16.65 22.94
C ARG A 177 -13.39 17.35 24.29
N ASP A 178 -13.96 18.54 24.40
CA ASP A 178 -13.93 19.33 25.63
C ASP A 178 -14.68 18.60 26.76
N ILE A 179 -15.87 18.05 26.48
CA ILE A 179 -16.62 17.20 27.42
C ILE A 179 -15.81 15.96 27.84
N HIS A 180 -15.18 15.28 26.88
CA HIS A 180 -14.36 14.11 27.18
C HIS A 180 -13.16 14.47 28.06
N ASN A 181 -12.50 15.59 27.77
CA ASN A 181 -11.37 16.07 28.55
C ASN A 181 -11.78 16.40 29.98
N GLU A 182 -12.90 17.11 30.18
CA GLU A 182 -13.43 17.44 31.51
C GLU A 182 -13.76 16.18 32.30
N PHE A 183 -14.39 15.20 31.66
CA PHE A 183 -14.63 13.89 32.27
C PHE A 183 -13.33 13.20 32.68
N MET A 184 -12.30 13.21 31.82
CA MET A 184 -11.01 12.61 32.12
C MET A 184 -10.30 13.33 33.27
N GLU A 185 -10.42 14.65 33.38
CA GLU A 185 -9.90 15.43 34.50
C GLU A 185 -10.63 15.10 35.81
N GLU A 186 -11.96 14.96 35.80
CA GLU A 186 -12.71 14.52 36.98
C GLU A 186 -12.25 13.15 37.47
N GLN A 187 -12.09 12.18 36.56
CA GLN A 187 -11.62 10.85 36.92
C GLN A 187 -10.19 10.90 37.48
N ASN A 188 -9.32 11.68 36.86
CA ASN A 188 -7.94 11.85 37.33
C ASN A 188 -7.91 12.50 38.73
N GLN A 189 -8.71 13.53 38.97
CA GLN A 189 -8.84 14.17 40.28
C GLN A 189 -9.36 13.21 41.35
N ARG A 190 -10.35 12.36 41.04
CA ARG A 190 -10.83 11.33 41.98
C ARG A 190 -9.73 10.32 42.33
N ILE A 191 -8.99 9.86 41.33
CA ILE A 191 -7.86 8.92 41.52
C ILE A 191 -6.78 9.57 42.40
N LEU A 192 -6.40 10.82 42.11
CA LEU A 192 -5.43 11.58 42.91
C LEU A 192 -5.89 11.76 44.36
N LYS A 193 -7.18 12.03 44.57
CA LYS A 193 -7.75 12.17 45.92
C LYS A 193 -7.64 10.86 46.70
N ILE A 194 -8.02 9.73 46.09
CA ILE A 194 -7.90 8.40 46.70
C ILE A 194 -6.43 8.08 47.00
N TYR A 195 -5.51 8.38 46.08
CA TYR A 195 -4.09 8.17 46.27
C TYR A 195 -3.54 9.00 47.44
N ASN A 196 -3.86 10.30 47.49
CA ASN A 196 -3.40 11.19 48.55
C ASN A 196 -3.99 10.79 49.90
N GLU A 197 -5.26 10.42 49.95
CA GLU A 197 -5.90 9.95 51.17
C GLU A 197 -5.26 8.65 51.67
N ALA A 198 -5.04 7.68 50.79
CA ALA A 198 -4.34 6.44 51.13
C ALA A 198 -2.92 6.72 51.65
N LYS A 199 -2.21 7.67 51.02
CA LYS A 199 -0.87 8.11 51.44
C LYS A 199 -0.88 8.76 52.82
N GLU A 200 -1.86 9.60 53.14
CA GLU A 200 -1.99 10.22 54.45
C GLU A 200 -2.40 9.21 55.54
N ARG A 201 -3.36 8.32 55.24
CA ARG A 201 -3.73 7.23 56.16
C ARG A 201 -2.52 6.35 56.48
N ALA A 202 -1.68 6.05 55.49
CA ALA A 202 -0.44 5.29 55.71
C ALA A 202 0.53 6.02 56.64
N ARG A 203 0.70 7.35 56.47
CA ARG A 203 1.54 8.18 57.35
C ARG A 203 1.02 8.20 58.79
N LEU A 204 -0.28 8.45 58.98
CA LEU A 204 -0.90 8.51 60.30
C LEU A 204 -0.89 7.15 61.00
N ASN A 205 -1.26 6.07 60.29
CA ASN A 205 -1.25 4.73 60.87
C ASN A 205 0.16 4.25 61.21
N GLY A 206 1.16 4.61 60.40
CA GLY A 206 2.56 4.36 60.72
C GLY A 206 3.01 5.09 61.99
N PHE A 207 2.73 6.40 62.06
CA PHE A 207 3.10 7.24 63.21
C PHE A 207 2.36 6.83 64.50
N ARG A 208 1.06 6.53 64.41
CA ARG A 208 0.27 6.05 65.56
C ARG A 208 0.79 4.72 66.08
N LYS A 209 1.11 3.76 65.20
CA LYS A 209 1.76 2.51 65.61
C LYS A 209 3.10 2.77 66.30
N GLN A 210 3.91 3.71 65.80
CA GLN A 210 5.17 4.09 66.45
C GLN A 210 4.93 4.66 67.86
N GLN A 211 3.95 5.55 68.04
CA GLN A 211 3.61 6.12 69.35
C GLN A 211 3.11 5.07 70.35
N GLU A 212 2.28 4.12 69.91
CA GLU A 212 1.82 3.02 70.76
C GLU A 212 2.97 2.13 71.21
N ILE A 213 3.88 1.76 70.30
CA ILE A 213 5.09 1.00 70.63
C ILE A 213 5.96 1.75 71.64
N LEU A 214 6.16 3.06 71.43
CA LEU A 214 6.90 3.92 72.36
C LEU A 214 6.24 3.95 73.76
N ARG A 215 4.91 4.09 73.83
CA ARG A 215 4.15 4.06 75.09
C ARG A 215 4.31 2.72 75.82
N GLN A 216 4.17 1.61 75.10
CA GLN A 216 4.33 0.28 75.67
C GLN A 216 5.75 0.09 76.24
N LYS A 217 6.78 0.45 75.48
CA LYS A 217 8.17 0.40 75.96
C LYS A 217 8.40 1.29 77.19
N HIS A 218 7.77 2.46 77.25
CA HIS A 218 7.92 3.35 78.39
C HIS A 218 7.21 2.83 79.65
N ALA A 219 6.03 2.22 79.50
CA ALA A 219 5.32 1.55 80.59
C ALA A 219 6.13 0.34 81.11
N GLU A 220 6.65 -0.49 80.21
CA GLU A 220 7.53 -1.63 80.54
C GLU A 220 8.79 -1.16 81.28
N PHE A 221 9.43 -0.09 80.80
CA PHE A 221 10.57 0.53 81.47
C PHE A 221 10.19 0.98 82.89
N THR A 222 9.07 1.69 83.05
CA THR A 222 8.63 2.22 84.36
C THR A 222 8.38 1.09 85.37
N GLU A 223 7.68 0.02 84.96
CA GLU A 223 7.45 -1.14 85.83
C GLU A 223 8.74 -1.87 86.19
N LYS A 224 9.69 -2.01 85.24
CA LYS A 224 11.00 -2.63 85.49
C LYS A 224 11.79 -1.91 86.58
N TYR A 225 11.82 -0.58 86.58
CA TYR A 225 12.57 0.21 87.58
C TYR A 225 11.79 0.45 88.88
N ARG A 226 10.46 0.50 88.82
CA ARG A 226 9.59 0.49 90.02
C ARG A 226 9.73 -0.82 90.80
N GLY A 227 9.79 -1.96 90.11
CA GLY A 227 10.05 -3.26 90.73
C GLY A 227 11.43 -3.33 91.40
N LYS A 228 12.46 -2.78 90.74
CA LYS A 228 13.83 -2.74 91.28
C LYS A 228 13.94 -1.90 92.56
N THR A 229 13.43 -0.67 92.54
CA THR A 229 13.43 0.23 93.72
C THR A 229 12.60 -0.33 94.89
N ARG A 230 11.51 -1.04 94.62
CA ARG A 230 10.72 -1.73 95.65
C ARG A 230 11.46 -2.94 96.23
N SER A 231 12.18 -3.70 95.40
CA SER A 231 13.03 -4.81 95.86
C SER A 231 14.22 -4.32 96.70
N ASP A 232 14.85 -3.20 96.31
CA ASP A 232 15.96 -2.60 97.03
C ASP A 232 15.54 -2.00 98.40
N LYS A 233 14.28 -1.56 98.55
CA LYS A 233 13.71 -1.11 99.84
C LYS A 233 13.36 -2.24 100.81
N ILE A 234 13.04 -3.44 100.32
CA ILE A 234 12.69 -4.59 101.17
C ILE A 234 13.94 -5.28 101.74
N LYS A 235 15.12 -5.04 101.15
CA LYS A 235 16.42 -5.60 101.56
C LYS A 235 17.22 -4.71 102.53
N LYS A 236 16.65 -3.60 103.01
CA LYS A 236 17.30 -2.63 103.90
C LYS A 236 16.51 -2.51 105.19
#